data_AF-A0A968UC17-F1
#
_entry.id   AF-A0A968UC17-F1
#
_cell.length_a   1.000
_cell.length_b   1.000
_cell.length_c   1.000
_cell.angle_alpha   90.00
_cell.angle_beta   90.00
_cell.angle_gamma   90.00
#
_symmetry.space_group_name_H-M   'P 1'
#
loop_
_entity.id
_entity.type
_entity.pdbx_description
1 polymer ?
#
loop_
_entity_poly.entity_id
_entity_poly.type
_entity_poly.pdbx_seq_one_letter_code
_entity_poly.pdbx_strand_id
1 'polypeptide(L)' 'MNTDKEKRSRKGQGQYYTEPKKPTMIGLTPTAVEQLDELAAEFQLSRSEFIEQIARRLIPVGTSVTTH' A
#
# COMPACT_ATOMS: atom_id res chain seq x y z
N MET A 1 0.99 25.73 -28.48
CA MET A 1 1.86 24.90 -27.63
C MET A 1 0.94 23.95 -26.86
N ASN A 2 0.98 22.66 -27.16
CA ASN A 2 -0.01 21.68 -26.67
C ASN A 2 0.18 21.41 -25.16
N THR A 3 -0.91 21.58 -24.41
CA THR A 3 -1.04 21.35 -22.97
C THR A 3 -1.43 19.89 -22.70
N ASP A 4 -0.46 18.97 -22.78
CA ASP A 4 -0.66 17.52 -22.55
C ASP A 4 0.26 16.97 -21.44
N LYS A 5 0.47 17.73 -20.36
CA LYS A 5 1.42 17.33 -19.29
C LYS A 5 0.85 17.05 -17.89
N GLU A 6 -0.46 17.09 -17.66
CA GLU A 6 -0.97 17.04 -16.28
C GLU A 6 -1.89 15.86 -15.91
N LYS A 7 -2.10 14.87 -16.78
CA LYS A 7 -2.98 13.73 -16.46
C LYS A 7 -2.42 12.34 -16.73
N ARG A 8 -1.11 12.15 -16.55
CA ARG A 8 -0.59 10.80 -16.29
C ARG A 8 -0.60 10.57 -14.79
N SER A 9 -1.76 10.10 -14.31
CA SER A 9 -1.91 9.52 -12.98
C SER A 9 -0.67 8.69 -12.68
N ARG A 10 0.09 9.12 -11.66
CA ARG A 10 1.34 8.51 -11.20
C ARG A 10 1.04 7.14 -10.60
N LYS A 11 0.69 6.20 -11.47
CA LYS A 11 0.44 4.80 -11.16
C LYS A 11 1.80 4.16 -10.82
N GLY A 12 2.21 4.29 -9.56
CA GLY A 12 3.44 3.68 -9.05
C GLY A 12 4.38 4.58 -8.22
N GLN A 13 4.14 5.89 -8.14
CA GLN A 13 4.85 6.72 -7.15
C GLN A 13 4.00 6.75 -5.88
N GLY A 14 4.52 6.23 -4.77
CA GLY A 14 3.88 6.42 -3.47
C GLY A 14 3.64 7.91 -3.28
N GLN A 15 2.39 8.33 -3.05
CA GLN A 15 2.04 9.75 -2.98
C GLN A 15 2.74 10.49 -1.83
N TYR A 16 3.30 9.73 -0.88
CA TYR A 16 3.78 10.24 0.40
C TYR A 16 5.30 10.29 0.55
N TYR A 17 6.07 9.61 -0.32
CA TYR A 17 7.51 9.43 -0.11
C TYR A 17 8.33 9.84 -1.34
N THR A 18 9.44 10.52 -1.10
CA THR A 18 10.40 10.93 -2.15
C THR A 18 11.28 9.77 -2.63
N GLU A 19 11.28 8.65 -1.91
CA GLU A 19 12.04 7.46 -2.23
C GLU A 19 11.34 6.63 -3.33
N PRO A 20 12.04 6.25 -4.40
CA PRO A 20 11.46 5.39 -5.43
C PRO A 20 11.24 3.97 -4.90
N LYS A 21 10.09 3.38 -5.19
CA LYS A 21 9.80 1.98 -4.86
C LYS A 21 10.77 1.05 -5.58
N LYS A 22 11.32 0.08 -4.85
CA LYS A 22 12.12 -1.02 -5.41
C LYS A 22 11.24 -2.28 -5.58
N PRO A 23 11.20 -2.91 -6.77
CA PRO A 23 10.53 -4.19 -6.93
C PRO A 23 11.09 -5.24 -5.96
N THR A 24 10.22 -5.81 -5.14
CA THR A 24 10.57 -6.80 -4.11
C THR A 24 9.61 -7.97 -4.19
N MET A 25 10.13 -9.20 -4.18
CA MET A 25 9.33 -10.42 -4.21
C MET A 25 9.08 -10.89 -2.77
N ILE A 26 7.82 -11.23 -2.47
CA ILE A 26 7.41 -11.80 -1.18
C ILE A 26 6.60 -13.06 -1.48
N GLY A 27 7.02 -14.20 -0.94
CA GLY A 27 6.26 -15.45 -1.04
C GLY A 27 5.12 -15.47 -0.03
N LEU A 28 3.89 -15.68 -0.51
CA LEU A 28 2.67 -15.72 0.30
C LEU A 28 1.77 -16.84 -0.21
N THR A 29 0.94 -17.41 0.68
CA THR A 29 -0.10 -18.36 0.27
C THR A 29 -1.21 -17.61 -0.49
N PRO A 30 -1.98 -18.30 -1.36
CA PRO A 30 -3.10 -17.66 -2.09
C PRO A 30 -4.10 -16.98 -1.14
N THR A 31 -4.47 -17.63 -0.05
CA THR A 31 -5.38 -17.08 0.97
C THR A 31 -4.82 -15.80 1.61
N ALA A 32 -3.53 -15.73 1.89
CA ALA A 32 -2.92 -14.52 2.44
C ALA A 32 -2.92 -13.37 1.42
N VAL A 33 -2.76 -13.68 0.13
CA VAL A 33 -2.85 -12.67 -0.93
C VAL A 33 -4.26 -12.10 -1.04
N GLU A 34 -5.28 -12.96 -1.02
CA GLU A 34 -6.69 -12.55 -1.05
C GLU A 34 -7.05 -11.66 0.14
N GLN A 35 -6.69 -12.07 1.36
CA GLN A 35 -6.93 -11.27 2.57
C GLN A 35 -6.20 -9.92 2.54
N LEU A 36 -4.98 -9.86 2.02
CA LEU A 36 -4.25 -8.60 1.85
C LEU A 36 -4.93 -7.67 0.83
N ASP A 37 -5.55 -8.22 -0.22
CA ASP A 37 -6.29 -7.42 -1.19
C ASP A 37 -7.58 -6.86 -0.59
N GLU A 38 -8.31 -7.68 0.19
CA GLU A 38 -9.51 -7.24 0.91
C GLU A 38 -9.17 -6.12 1.89
N LEU A 39 -8.16 -6.32 2.75
CA LEU A 39 -7.69 -5.30 3.69
C LEU A 39 -7.20 -4.05 2.95
N ALA A 40 -6.42 -4.18 1.88
CA ALA A 40 -5.98 -3.01 1.12
C ALA A 40 -7.17 -2.23 0.52
N ALA A 41 -8.21 -2.94 0.08
CA ALA A 41 -9.43 -2.31 -0.45
C ALA A 41 -10.20 -1.53 0.61
N GLU A 42 -10.26 -2.00 1.87
CA GLU A 42 -10.86 -1.26 3.00
C GLU A 42 -10.19 0.10 3.22
N PHE A 43 -8.88 0.19 2.97
CA PHE A 43 -8.10 1.42 3.07
C PHE A 43 -8.06 2.23 1.76
N GLN A 44 -8.71 1.75 0.69
CA GLN A 44 -8.64 2.33 -0.66
C GLN A 44 -7.20 2.42 -1.21
N LEU A 45 -6.36 1.45 -0.84
CA LEU A 45 -4.95 1.37 -1.23
C LEU A 45 -4.71 0.18 -2.17
N SER A 46 -3.63 0.26 -2.94
CA SER A 46 -3.08 -0.95 -3.58
C SER A 46 -2.43 -1.84 -2.53
N ARG A 47 -2.37 -3.16 -2.76
CA ARG A 47 -1.64 -4.11 -1.89
C ARG A 47 -0.23 -3.64 -1.52
N SER A 48 0.53 -3.16 -2.51
CA SER A 48 1.91 -2.67 -2.29
C SER A 48 1.97 -1.41 -1.43
N GLU A 49 0.97 -0.55 -1.52
CA GLU A 49 0.90 0.69 -0.72
C GLU A 49 0.43 0.36 0.70
N PHE A 50 -0.54 -0.54 0.84
CA PHE A 50 -0.99 -1.05 2.14
C PHE A 50 0.15 -1.68 2.93
N ILE A 51 0.91 -2.60 2.31
CA ILE A 51 2.10 -3.22 2.93
C ILE A 51 3.15 -2.16 3.31
N GLU A 52 3.36 -1.15 2.47
CA GLU A 52 4.34 -0.10 2.76
C GLU A 52 3.89 0.81 3.92
N GLN A 53 2.61 1.16 4.00
CA GLN A 53 2.06 1.93 5.10
C GLN A 53 2.09 1.16 6.43
N ILE A 54 1.87 -0.16 6.39
CA ILE A 54 2.11 -1.05 7.55
C ILE A 54 3.58 -0.99 7.97
N ALA A 55 4.51 -1.22 7.04
CA ALA A 55 5.94 -1.26 7.33
C ALA A 55 6.47 0.07 7.87
N ARG A 56 5.90 1.19 7.41
CA ARG A 56 6.20 2.55 7.88
C ARG A 56 5.41 2.97 9.13
N ARG A 57 4.62 2.07 9.72
CA ARG A 57 3.79 2.30 10.91
C ARG A 57 2.75 3.42 10.75
N LEU A 58 2.31 3.70 9.52
CA LEU A 58 1.19 4.60 9.25
C LEU A 58 -0.16 3.90 9.47
N ILE A 59 -0.20 2.59 9.23
CA ILE A 59 -1.32 1.74 9.62
C ILE A 59 -0.90 1.00 10.90
N PRO A 60 -1.65 1.13 12.01
CA PRO A 60 -1.31 0.46 13.25
C PRO A 60 -1.45 -1.05 13.09
N VAL A 61 -0.42 -1.80 13.48
CA VAL A 61 -0.45 -3.26 13.58
C VAL A 61 -0.51 -3.60 15.06
N GLY A 62 -1.64 -4.14 15.50
CA GLY A 62 -1.82 -4.63 16.85
C GLY A 62 -1.76 -3.55 17.93
N THR A 63 -2.89 -2.92 18.22
CA THR A 63 -3.21 -2.63 19.62
C THR A 63 -4.16 -3.71 20.08
N SER A 64 -3.61 -4.79 20.61
CA SER A 64 -4.36 -5.68 21.50
C SER A 64 -4.81 -4.83 22.69
N VAL A 65 -6.00 -4.25 22.58
CA VAL A 65 -6.71 -3.78 23.76
C VAL A 65 -7.11 -5.07 24.49
N THR A 66 -6.28 -5.49 25.44
CA THR A 66 -6.66 -6.50 26.42
C THR A 66 -7.80 -5.89 27.23
N THR A 67 -9.03 -6.12 26.80
CA THR A 67 -10.21 -5.84 27.63
C THR A 67 -10.21 -6.87 28.75
N HIS A 68 -9.79 -6.45 29.95
CA HIS A 68 -10.03 -7.18 31.19
C HIS A 68 -11.50 -7.07 31.59
#